data_AF-A0A7J4TYE2-F1
#
_entry.id   AF-A0A7J4TYE2-F1
#
_cell.length_a   1.000
_cell.length_b   1.000
_cell.length_c   1.000
_cell.angle_alpha   90.00
_cell.angle_beta   90.00
_cell.angle_gamma   90.00
#
_symmetry.space_group_name_H-M   'P 1'
#
loop_
_entity.id
_entity.type
_entity.pdbx_description
1 polymer ?
#
loop_
_entity_poly.entity_id
_entity_poly.type
_entity_poly.pdbx_seq_one_letter_code
_entity_poly.pdbx_strand_id
1 'polypeptide(L)' 'ILEAMKMEHQITAPESGKVSSIYFTEGDRVDMGEILISITPQDASISSDPG' A
#
# COMPACT_ATOMS: atom_id res chain seq x y z
N ILE A 1 -0.84 7.18 -8.55
CA ILE A 1 -2.25 7.60 -8.45
C ILE A 1 -3.08 6.53 -9.14
N LEU A 2 -4.26 6.16 -8.62
CA LEU A 2 -5.15 5.23 -9.32
C LEU A 2 -6.26 6.02 -10.01
N GLU A 3 -6.48 5.79 -11.30
CA GLU A 3 -7.57 6.43 -12.04
C GLU A 3 -8.75 5.48 -12.18
N ALA A 4 -9.92 5.88 -11.67
CA ALA A 4 -11.15 5.13 -11.81
C ALA A 4 -12.31 6.09 -12.10
N MET A 5 -13.15 5.77 -13.10
CA MET A 5 -14.35 6.55 -13.44
C MET A 5 -14.09 8.06 -13.68
N LYS A 6 -12.95 8.41 -14.29
CA LYS A 6 -12.48 9.80 -14.49
C LYS A 6 -12.15 10.54 -13.19
N MET A 7 -11.93 9.80 -12.11
CA MET A 7 -11.53 10.33 -10.81
C MET A 7 -10.23 9.69 -10.35
N GLU A 8 -9.31 10.54 -9.90
CA GLU A 8 -8.04 10.13 -9.31
C GLU A 8 -8.23 9.77 -7.84
N HIS A 9 -7.68 8.63 -7.44
CA HIS A 9 -7.68 8.13 -6.08
C HIS A 9 -6.23 8.01 -5.60
N GLN A 10 -5.92 8.73 -4.53
CA GLN A 10 -4.64 8.60 -3.85
C GLN A 10 -4.72 7.45 -2.86
N ILE A 11 -3.93 6.41 -3.09
CA ILE A 11 -3.76 5.31 -2.15
C ILE A 11 -2.50 5.61 -1.33
N THR A 12 -2.67 5.79 -0.03
CA THR A 12 -1.57 6.01 0.92
C THR A 12 -1.29 4.74 1.70
N ALA A 13 -0.03 4.52 2.07
CA ALA A 13 0.32 3.41 2.95
C ALA A 13 -0.37 3.58 4.31
N PRO A 14 -0.90 2.49 4.90
CA PRO A 14 -1.55 2.55 6.21
C PRO A 14 -0.56 2.79 7.36
N GLU A 15 0.71 2.44 7.16
CA GLU A 15 1.78 2.58 8.14
C GLU A 15 3.13 2.88 7.49
N SER A 16 4.08 3.31 8.31
CA SER A 16 5.46 3.54 7.88
C SER A 16 6.19 2.22 7.64
N GLY A 17 6.77 2.08 6.47
CA GLY A 17 7.52 0.89 6.11
C GLY A 17 8.31 1.05 4.83
N LYS A 18 9.03 -0.01 4.45
CA LYS A 18 9.80 -0.08 3.21
C LYS A 18 9.03 -0.88 2.17
N VAL A 19 8.87 -0.34 0.96
CA VAL A 19 8.30 -1.07 -0.17
C VAL A 19 9.18 -2.29 -0.48
N SER A 20 8.62 -3.48 -0.32
CA SER A 20 9.30 -4.75 -0.58
C SER A 20 9.10 -5.21 -2.02
N SER A 21 7.92 -4.95 -2.58
CA SER A 21 7.56 -5.35 -3.95
C SER A 21 6.49 -4.43 -4.53
N ILE A 22 6.59 -4.20 -5.83
CA ILE A 22 5.58 -3.50 -6.64
C ILE A 22 5.11 -4.50 -7.68
N TYR A 23 3.81 -4.80 -7.70
CA TYR A 23 3.25 -5.85 -8.57
C TYR A 23 2.75 -5.32 -9.92
N PHE A 24 2.63 -3.99 -10.05
CA PHE A 24 2.08 -3.32 -11.22
C PHE A 24 2.95 -2.16 -11.66
N THR A 25 2.88 -1.85 -12.95
CA THR A 25 3.56 -0.70 -13.56
C THR A 25 2.55 0.36 -13.98
N GLU A 26 3.06 1.53 -14.39
CA GLU A 26 2.19 2.61 -14.85
C GLU A 26 1.40 2.19 -16.09
N GLY A 27 0.08 2.41 -16.06
CA GLY A 27 -0.83 2.06 -17.14
C GLY A 27 -1.39 0.64 -17.07
N ASP A 28 -0.93 -0.19 -16.14
CA ASP A 28 -1.52 -1.52 -15.92
C ASP A 28 -2.94 -1.42 -15.37
N ARG A 29 -3.78 -2.39 -15.77
CA ARG A 29 -5.13 -2.54 -15.21
C ARG A 29 -5.04 -3.39 -13.95
N VAL A 30 -5.75 -2.94 -12.92
CA VAL A 30 -5.85 -3.60 -11.62
C VAL A 30 -7.31 -3.88 -11.31
N ASP A 31 -7.59 -5.07 -10.79
CA ASP A 31 -8.94 -5.46 -10.39
C ASP A 31 -9.18 -5.15 -8.90
N MET A 32 -10.47 -5.09 -8.53
CA MET A 32 -10.83 -4.86 -7.13
C MET A 32 -10.37 -6.01 -6.24
N GLY A 33 -9.63 -5.67 -5.19
CA GLY A 33 -9.10 -6.62 -4.22
C GLY A 33 -7.70 -7.15 -4.54
N GLU A 34 -7.10 -6.73 -5.66
CA GLU A 34 -5.71 -7.08 -5.96
C GLU A 34 -4.70 -6.31 -5.09
N ILE A 35 -3.58 -6.97 -4.79
CA ILE A 35 -2.50 -6.41 -4.00
C ILE A 35 -1.60 -5.60 -4.91
N LEU A 36 -1.62 -4.27 -4.77
CA LEU A 36 -0.84 -3.37 -5.61
C LEU A 36 0.66 -3.39 -5.26
N ILE A 37 0.97 -3.30 -3.98
CA ILE A 37 2.33 -3.25 -3.44
C ILE A 37 2.39 -4.04 -2.13
N SER A 38 3.59 -4.53 -1.80
CA SER A 38 3.90 -5.09 -0.49
C SER A 38 4.83 -4.14 0.25
N ILE A 39 4.55 -3.91 1.53
CA ILE A 39 5.33 -3.05 2.42
C ILE A 39 5.78 -3.89 3.60
N THR A 40 7.07 -3.80 3.95
CA THR A 40 7.61 -4.33 5.19
C THR A 40 7.60 -3.20 6.23
N PRO A 41 6.88 -3.34 7.36
CA PRO A 41 6.85 -2.33 8.41
C PRO A 41 8.27 -2.05 8.92
N GLN A 42 8.63 -0.79 9.07
CA GLN A 42 9.97 -0.43 9.55
C GLN A 42 10.06 -0.48 11.09
N ASP A 43 8.92 -0.35 11.76
CA ASP A 43 8.81 -0.47 13.20
C ASP A 43 7.92 -1.67 13.55
N ALA A 44 8.54 -2.83 13.69
CA ALA A 44 7.98 -3.92 14.49
C ALA A 44 8.29 -3.68 15.99
N SER A 45 8.23 -2.43 16.46
CA SER A 45 8.33 -2.11 17.88
C SER A 45 6.96 -2.38 18.50
N ILE A 46 6.81 -3.62 18.96
CA ILE A 46 5.70 -4.11 19.76
C ILE A 46 5.63 -3.26 21.05
N SER A 47 4.88 -2.16 21.03
CA SER A 47 4.45 -1.50 22.26
C SER A 47 3.16 -2.16 22.74
N SER A 48 3.27 -3.43 23.12
CA SER A 48 2.33 -4.00 24.08
C SER A 48 2.63 -3.31 25.40
N ASP A 49 1.79 -2.34 25.78
CA ASP A 49 1.78 -1.70 27.08
C ASP A 49 0.80 -2.45 28.00
N PRO A 50 1.26 -3.30 28.93
CA PRO A 50 0.48 -3.72 30.08
C PRO A 50 0.88 -2.85 31.28
N GLY A 51 0.21 -1.72 31.47
CA GLY A 51 0.43 -0.81 32.60
C GLY A 51 -0.73 0.12 32.86
#